data_AF-A0AA86T918-F1
#
_entry.id   AF-A0AA86T918-F1
#
_cell.length_a   1.000
_cell.length_b   1.000
_cell.length_c   1.000
_cell.angle_alpha   90.00
_cell.angle_beta   90.00
_cell.angle_gamma   90.00
#
_symmetry.space_group_name_H-M   'P 1'
#
loop_
_entity.id
_entity.type
_entity.pdbx_description
1 polymer ?
#
loop_
_entity_poly.entity_id
_entity_poly.type
_entity_poly.pdbx_seq_one_letter_code
_entity_poly.pdbx_strand_id
1 'polypeptide(L)'
;MDTATPTARIILEAIARLPGCRMEEVLSLHPDLTWNQVFAEIDRLSREGALLVTLKGRGEYALSLPPHKEAAQYPRCDIALESEAARTPLEGGEPQRKVEAA
;
A
#
# COMPACT_ATOMS: atom_id res chain seq x y z
N MET A 1 -18.98 -2.32 -16.09
CA MET A 1 -20.17 -1.93 -15.31
C MET A 1 -19.65 -1.16 -14.11
N ASP A 2 -19.50 0.15 -14.24
CA ASP A 2 -19.04 1.04 -13.17
C ASP A 2 -20.19 1.42 -12.24
N THR A 3 -20.69 0.45 -11.47
CA THR A 3 -21.59 0.72 -10.34
C THR A 3 -20.76 1.14 -9.12
N ALA A 4 -19.95 2.20 -9.28
CA ALA A 4 -19.26 2.80 -8.15
C ALA A 4 -20.29 3.55 -7.30
N THR A 5 -20.49 3.09 -6.06
CA THR A 5 -21.35 3.77 -5.10
C THR A 5 -20.87 5.21 -4.87
N PRO A 6 -21.74 6.14 -4.42
CA PRO A 6 -21.31 7.50 -4.08
C PRO A 6 -20.15 7.49 -3.07
N THR A 7 -20.21 6.58 -2.10
CA THR A 7 -19.17 6.34 -1.10
C THR A 7 -17.85 5.89 -1.73
N ALA A 8 -17.88 4.98 -2.71
CA ALA A 8 -16.69 4.52 -3.41
C ALA A 8 -15.95 5.67 -4.09
N ARG A 9 -16.69 6.56 -4.75
CA ARG A 9 -16.11 7.73 -5.44
C ARG A 9 -15.43 8.67 -4.46
N ILE A 10 -16.09 8.94 -3.33
CA ILE A 10 -15.55 9.77 -2.25
C ILE A 10 -14.24 9.18 -1.71
N ILE A 11 -14.22 7.87 -1.42
CA ILE A 11 -13.04 7.18 -0.89
C ILE A 11 -11.87 7.24 -1.89
N LEU A 12 -12.13 6.93 -3.17
CA LEU A 12 -11.10 6.97 -4.21
C LEU A 12 -10.55 8.39 -4.42
N GLU A 13 -11.41 9.41 -4.37
CA GLU A 13 -10.98 10.81 -4.47
C GLU A 13 -10.14 11.23 -3.26
N ALA A 14 -10.53 10.83 -2.04
CA ALA A 14 -9.77 11.11 -0.83
C ALA A 14 -8.36 10.51 -0.90
N ILE A 15 -8.23 9.25 -1.37
CA ILE A 15 -6.94 8.57 -1.51
C ILE A 15 -6.11 9.16 -2.65
N ALA A 16 -6.75 9.58 -3.74
CA ALA A 16 -6.06 10.26 -4.84
C ALA A 16 -5.43 11.59 -4.38
N ARG A 17 -6.11 12.32 -3.47
CA ARG A 17 -5.60 13.57 -2.89
C ARG A 17 -4.56 13.32 -1.79
N LEU A 18 -4.71 12.23 -1.03
CA LEU A 18 -3.86 11.87 0.11
C LEU A 18 -3.43 10.39 0.00
N PRO A 19 -2.41 10.08 -0.80
CA PRO A 19 -1.94 8.71 -0.95
C PRO A 19 -1.35 8.20 0.37
N GLY A 20 -1.79 7.02 0.81
CA GLY A 20 -1.40 6.43 2.09
C GLY A 20 -2.25 6.90 3.27
N CYS A 21 -3.37 7.58 3.03
CA CYS A 21 -4.26 8.04 4.08
C CYS A 21 -4.86 6.88 4.88
N ARG A 22 -5.22 7.18 6.12
CA ARG A 22 -5.88 6.24 7.03
C ARG A 22 -7.39 6.33 6.91
N MET A 23 -8.09 5.30 7.38
CA MET A 23 -9.56 5.27 7.35
C MET A 23 -10.17 6.42 8.18
N GLU A 24 -9.52 6.77 9.30
CA GLU A 24 -9.87 7.89 10.16
C GLU A 24 -9.80 9.24 9.42
N GLU A 25 -8.87 9.38 8.48
CA GLU A 25 -8.70 10.62 7.70
C GLU A 25 -9.81 10.76 6.66
N VAL A 26 -10.25 9.65 6.06
CA VAL A 26 -11.43 9.65 5.17
C VAL A 26 -12.68 10.07 5.94
N LEU A 27 -12.89 9.54 7.14
CA LEU A 27 -14.03 9.90 8.00
C LEU A 27 -13.95 11.35 8.50
N SER A 28 -12.73 11.86 8.72
CA SER A 28 -12.52 13.26 9.11
C SER A 28 -12.88 14.23 7.97
N LEU A 29 -12.65 13.83 6.71
CA LEU A 29 -13.01 14.61 5.52
C LEU A 29 -14.51 14.51 5.18
N HIS A 30 -15.13 13.39 5.54
CA HIS A 30 -16.54 13.10 5.23
C HIS A 30 -17.29 12.62 6.47
N PRO A 31 -17.67 13.53 7.38
CA PRO A 31 -18.34 13.18 8.63
C PRO A 31 -19.75 12.58 8.45
N ASP A 32 -20.32 12.71 7.25
CA ASP A 32 -21.61 12.10 6.89
C ASP A 32 -21.51 10.58 6.66
N LEU A 33 -20.29 10.06 6.52
CA LEU A 33 -20.03 8.64 6.35
C LEU A 33 -19.79 7.97 7.71
N THR A 34 -20.37 6.77 7.87
CA THR A 34 -20.10 5.94 9.04
C THR A 34 -18.88 5.05 8.83
N TRP A 35 -18.21 4.68 9.92
CA TRP A 35 -17.10 3.72 9.89
C TRP A 35 -17.45 2.43 9.14
N ASN A 36 -18.65 1.89 9.36
CA ASN A 36 -19.10 0.66 8.71
C ASN A 36 -19.27 0.81 7.19
N GLN A 37 -19.79 1.96 6.73
CA GLN A 37 -19.92 2.24 5.30
C GLN A 37 -18.55 2.37 4.64
N VAL A 38 -17.64 3.11 5.28
CA VAL A 38 -16.28 3.28 4.75
C VAL A 38 -15.53 1.94 4.72
N PHE A 39 -15.61 1.16 5.81
CA PHE A 39 -14.98 -0.16 5.88
C PHE A 39 -15.53 -1.14 4.84
N ALA A 40 -16.85 -1.25 4.72
CA ALA A 40 -17.48 -2.14 3.74
C ALA A 40 -17.10 -1.77 2.30
N GLU A 41 -17.01 -0.47 2.03
CA GLU A 41 -16.65 0.03 0.70
C GLU A 41 -15.16 -0.17 0.39
N ILE A 42 -14.27 0.04 1.37
CA ILE A 42 -12.84 -0.27 1.25
C ILE A 42 -12.63 -1.77 1.02
N ASP A 43 -13.32 -2.65 1.77
CA ASP A 43 -13.23 -4.10 1.59
C ASP A 43 -13.69 -4.49 0.18
N ARG A 44 -14.80 -3.92 -0.30
CA ARG A 44 -15.30 -4.14 -1.67
C ARG A 44 -14.28 -3.68 -2.71
N LEU A 45 -13.79 -2.44 -2.63
CA LEU A 45 -12.82 -1.87 -3.56
C LEU A 45 -11.48 -2.62 -3.56
N SER A 46 -11.06 -3.13 -2.39
CA SER A 46 -9.86 -3.93 -2.27
C SER A 46 -10.00 -5.31 -2.94
N ARG A 47 -11.15 -5.98 -2.76
CA ARG A 47 -11.46 -7.23 -3.48
C ARG A 47 -11.56 -7.05 -4.99
N GLU A 48 -11.98 -5.88 -5.45
CA GLU A 48 -12.04 -5.51 -6.86
C GLU A 48 -10.68 -5.09 -7.44
N GLY A 49 -9.66 -4.93 -6.59
CA GLY A 49 -8.33 -4.47 -7.00
C GLY A 49 -8.26 -2.98 -7.33
N ALA A 50 -9.31 -2.22 -7.04
CA ALA A 50 -9.37 -0.76 -7.23
C ALA A 50 -8.60 0.01 -6.14
N LEU A 51 -8.29 -0.65 -5.02
CA LEU A 51 -7.65 -0.07 -3.85
C LEU A 51 -6.71 -1.08 -3.19
N LEU A 52 -5.59 -0.60 -2.67
CA LEU A 52 -4.65 -1.37 -1.87
C LEU A 52 -4.71 -0.92 -0.41
N VAL A 53 -4.81 -1.90 0.50
CA VAL A 53 -4.74 -1.68 1.95
C VAL A 53 -3.42 -2.25 2.43
N THR A 54 -2.55 -1.41 2.99
CA THR A 54 -1.23 -1.81 3.50
C THR A 54 -1.17 -1.62 5.00
N LEU A 55 -0.77 -2.66 5.74
CA LEU A 55 -0.49 -2.54 7.17
C LEU A 55 0.85 -1.80 7.36
N LYS A 56 0.84 -0.64 8.03
CA LYS A 56 2.03 0.17 8.31
C LYS A 56 2.72 -0.20 9.63
N GLY A 57 2.08 -1.04 10.45
CA GLY A 57 2.54 -1.43 11.79
C GLY A 57 1.52 -1.05 12.86
N ARG A 58 1.62 -1.64 14.08
CA ARG A 58 0.75 -1.38 15.24
C ARG A 58 -0.77 -1.29 14.96
N GLY A 59 -1.28 -2.00 13.96
CA GLY A 59 -2.70 -1.98 13.58
C GLY A 59 -3.13 -0.76 12.74
N GLU A 60 -2.18 0.04 12.25
CA GLU A 60 -2.47 1.16 11.36
C GLU A 60 -2.50 0.70 9.89
N TYR A 61 -3.62 0.98 9.22
CA TYR A 61 -3.82 0.67 7.82
C TYR A 61 -3.70 1.93 6.97
N ALA A 62 -2.88 1.86 5.93
CA ALA A 62 -2.75 2.90 4.91
C ALA A 62 -3.44 2.46 3.62
N LEU A 63 -4.22 3.38 3.05
CA LEU A 63 -4.97 3.18 1.81
C LEU A 63 -4.20 3.83 0.66
N SER A 64 -4.06 3.12 -0.45
CA SER A 64 -3.40 3.64 -1.65
C SER A 64 -4.06 3.12 -2.91
N LEU A 65 -4.08 3.93 -3.98
CA LEU A 65 -4.48 3.45 -5.28
C LEU A 65 -3.44 2.46 -5.83
N PRO A 66 -3.86 1.42 -6.57
CA PRO A 66 -2.93 0.54 -7.24
C PRO A 66 -2.06 1.36 -8.21
N PRO A 67 -0.76 1.01 -8.36
CA PRO A 67 0.06 1.63 -9.38
C PRO A 67 -0.58 1.37 -10.75
N HIS A 68 -0.63 2.41 -11.60
CA HIS A 68 -1.11 2.29 -12.98
C HIS A 68 -0.15 1.43 -13.81
N LYS A 69 -0.20 0.11 -13.63
CA LYS A 69 0.43 -0.89 -14.49
C LYS A 69 -0.67 -1.79 -15.01
N GLU A 70 -0.86 -1.76 -16.32
CA GLU A 70 -1.64 -2.69 -17.14
C GLU A 70 -1.73 -4.06 -16.48
N ALA A 71 -2.91 -4.38 -15.93
CA ALA A 71 -3.41 -5.68 -15.50
C ALA A 71 -2.37 -6.78 -15.17
N ALA A 72 -1.36 -6.48 -14.37
CA ALA A 72 -0.35 -7.46 -13.96
C ALA A 72 -0.45 -7.69 -12.44
N GLN A 73 -1.42 -8.53 -12.10
CA GLN A 73 -1.22 -9.64 -11.16
C GLN A 73 -0.62 -9.26 -9.80
N TYR A 74 -1.43 -8.66 -8.94
CA TYR A 74 -1.18 -8.72 -7.50
C TYR A 74 -1.75 -10.03 -6.95
N PRO A 75 -0.96 -10.88 -6.28
CA PRO A 75 -1.51 -11.99 -5.53
C PRO A 75 -2.48 -11.42 -4.48
N ARG A 76 -3.63 -12.09 -4.32
CA ARG A 76 -4.59 -11.82 -3.23
C ARG A 76 -3.79 -11.60 -1.95
N CYS A 77 -4.14 -10.58 -1.18
CA CYS A 77 -3.60 -10.35 0.16
C CYS A 77 -3.94 -11.57 1.03
N ASP A 78 -3.12 -12.62 0.94
CA ASP A 78 -2.87 -13.51 2.03
C ASP A 78 -1.98 -12.73 2.98
N ILE A 79 -2.40 -12.70 4.23
CA ILE A 79 -1.81 -11.94 5.33
C ILE A 79 -0.43 -12.53 5.60
N ALA A 80 0.59 -12.15 4.82
CA ALA A 80 1.95 -12.63 4.96
C ALA A 80 2.69 -11.75 5.96
N LEU A 81 2.67 -12.22 7.19
CA LEU A 81 3.45 -11.75 8.33
C LEU A 81 4.91 -12.19 8.20
N GLU A 82 5.79 -11.50 7.47
CA GLU A 82 7.27 -11.62 7.63
C GLU A 82 7.95 -10.28 7.30
N SER A 83 8.34 -9.51 8.31
CA SER A 83 9.68 -9.42 8.93
C SER A 83 10.75 -8.78 8.05
N GLU A 84 11.22 -7.62 8.51
CA GLU A 84 12.39 -6.88 8.04
C GLU A 84 13.65 -7.75 7.91
N ALA A 85 14.30 -7.70 6.75
CA ALA A 85 15.77 -7.73 6.63
C ALA A 85 16.19 -7.27 5.23
N ALA A 86 15.99 -5.99 4.92
CA ALA A 86 16.75 -5.35 3.85
C ALA A 86 18.07 -4.84 4.43
N ARG A 87 19.21 -5.34 3.94
CA ARG A 87 20.39 -4.52 3.65
C ARG A 87 21.37 -5.26 2.73
N THR A 88 21.41 -4.70 1.52
CA THR A 88 22.19 -4.93 0.30
C THR A 88 23.69 -5.23 0.48
N PRO A 89 24.32 -5.97 -0.46
CA PRO A 89 25.78 -6.06 -0.57
C PRO A 89 26.34 -4.81 -1.28
N LEU A 90 27.27 -4.11 -0.63
CA LEU A 90 28.09 -3.08 -1.28
C LEU A 90 29.37 -3.73 -1.80
N GLU A 91 29.50 -3.81 -3.11
CA GLU A 91 30.78 -3.97 -3.81
C GLU A 91 31.71 -2.78 -3.52
N GLY A 92 33.02 -3.05 -3.51
CA GLY A 92 34.05 -2.03 -3.69
C GLY A 92 35.08 -2.00 -2.58
N GLY A 93 36.18 -2.74 -2.74
CA GLY A 93 37.34 -2.61 -1.87
C GLY A 93 38.35 -3.75 -2.00
N GLU A 94 39.00 -3.87 -3.17
CA GLU A 94 40.37 -4.41 -3.21
C GLU A 94 41.22 -3.67 -2.17
N PRO A 95 42.09 -4.36 -1.41
CA PRO A 95 43.46 -4.40 -1.89
C PRO A 95 44.30 -5.64 -1.49
N GLN A 96 45.44 -5.75 -2.19
CA GLN A 96 46.69 -6.43 -1.83
C GLN A 96 46.85 -7.91 -2.21
N ARG A 97 47.63 -8.16 -3.27
CA ARG A 97 48.95 -8.82 -3.15
C ARG A 97 49.67 -8.87 -4.50
N LYS A 98 50.74 -8.08 -4.66
CA LYS A 98 51.97 -8.54 -5.35
C LYS A 98 53.12 -7.54 -5.19
N VAL A 99 54.19 -7.96 -4.50
CA VAL A 99 55.64 -7.83 -4.78
C VAL A 99 56.37 -8.33 -3.52
N GLU A 100 56.87 -9.57 -3.43
CA GLU A 100 58.05 -10.20 -4.06
C GLU A 100 59.41 -9.71 -3.51
N ALA A 101 60.09 -10.68 -2.88
CA ALA A 101 61.52 -10.96 -2.73
C ALA A 101 62.56 -9.82 -2.63
N ALA A 102 63.34 -9.85 -1.55
CA ALA A 102 64.81 -9.99 -1.56
C ALA A 102 65.31 -10.37 -0.16
#